data_AF-A0A182G397-F1
#
_entry.id   AF-A0A182G397-F1
#
_cell.length_a   1.000
_cell.length_b   1.000
_cell.length_c   1.000
_cell.angle_alpha   90.00
_cell.angle_beta   90.00
_cell.angle_gamma   90.00
#
_symmetry.space_group_name_H-M   'P 1'
#
loop_
_entity.id
_entity.type
_entity.pdbx_description
1 polymer ?
#
loop_
_entity_poly.entity_id
_entity_poly.type
_entity_poly.pdbx_seq_one_letter_code
_entity_poly.pdbx_strand_id
1 'polypeptide(L)'
;DVSHFYVCSTDYVKKERNFLCEVSKFNMNVPLPPKADEFFDCCMETSEWMSRGSKALLVDQLFKDMKKYGFNSVADRGIIEEVGSNCRKEMGSKINGRGYILCFLADRRTSKCFKNMLKKKEGEFFTKQTYCKSG
;
A
#
# COMPACT_ATOMS: atom_id res chain seq x y z
N ASP A 1 -2.08 6.36 15.92
CA ASP A 1 -2.30 6.27 14.47
C ASP A 1 -3.29 5.16 14.16
N VAL A 2 -4.27 5.46 13.31
CA VAL A 2 -5.21 4.46 12.79
C VAL A 2 -4.50 3.68 11.68
N SER A 3 -4.60 2.35 11.69
CA SER A 3 -4.14 1.53 10.57
C SER A 3 -5.24 1.42 9.52
N HIS A 4 -5.07 2.13 8.41
CA HIS A 4 -5.95 2.10 7.26
C HIS A 4 -6.07 0.71 6.66
N PHE A 5 -4.97 -0.06 6.59
CA PHE A 5 -5.01 -1.44 6.09
C PHE A 5 -5.84 -2.35 6.98
N TYR A 6 -5.77 -2.16 8.29
CA TYR A 6 -6.61 -2.89 9.22
C TYR A 6 -8.09 -2.49 9.09
N VAL A 7 -8.38 -1.18 9.01
CA VAL A 7 -9.75 -0.67 8.83
C VAL A 7 -10.37 -1.14 7.51
N CYS A 8 -9.60 -1.09 6.42
CA CYS A 8 -10.03 -1.50 5.09
C CYS A 8 -10.15 -3.01 4.91
N SER A 9 -9.62 -3.81 5.84
CA SER A 9 -9.94 -5.24 5.87
C SER A 9 -11.42 -5.41 6.24
N THR A 10 -12.32 -5.28 5.26
CA THR A 10 -13.77 -5.38 5.44
C THR A 10 -14.17 -6.81 5.84
N ASP A 11 -15.41 -7.02 6.32
CA ASP A 11 -15.87 -8.36 6.71
C ASP A 11 -15.82 -9.41 5.59
N TYR A 12 -15.86 -8.98 4.32
CA TYR A 12 -15.67 -9.87 3.18
C TYR A 12 -14.20 -10.32 3.07
N VAL A 13 -13.26 -9.37 3.14
CA VAL A 13 -11.83 -9.67 3.03
C VAL A 13 -11.31 -10.33 4.31
N LYS A 14 -11.93 -10.05 5.48
CA LYS A 14 -11.69 -10.78 6.74
C LYS A 14 -12.08 -12.25 6.66
N LYS A 15 -13.01 -12.64 5.78
CA LYS A 15 -13.28 -14.07 5.50
C LYS A 15 -12.15 -14.71 4.69
N GLU A 16 -11.47 -13.91 3.87
CA GLU A 16 -10.26 -14.28 3.11
C GLU A 16 -8.99 -14.17 3.98
N ARG A 17 -8.99 -14.79 5.17
CA ARG A 17 -7.91 -14.66 6.17
C ARG A 17 -6.54 -15.03 5.61
N ASN A 18 -6.47 -16.08 4.79
CA ASN A 18 -5.22 -16.52 4.18
C ASN A 18 -4.64 -15.45 3.25
N PHE A 19 -5.46 -14.84 2.41
CA PHE A 19 -5.05 -13.74 1.54
C PHE A 19 -4.51 -12.55 2.35
N LEU A 20 -5.27 -12.08 3.35
CA LEU A 20 -4.83 -10.98 4.22
C LEU A 20 -3.54 -11.29 4.95
N CYS A 21 -3.40 -12.54 5.41
CA CYS A 21 -2.20 -12.98 6.11
C CYS A 21 -0.97 -12.91 5.20
N GLU A 22 -1.07 -13.37 3.97
CA GLU A 22 0.03 -13.32 3.02
C GLU A 22 0.37 -11.88 2.61
N VAL A 23 -0.64 -11.04 2.34
CA VAL A 23 -0.44 -9.62 2.07
C VAL A 23 0.29 -8.92 3.23
N SER A 24 -0.05 -9.25 4.48
CA SER A 24 0.59 -8.67 5.67
C SER A 24 2.05 -9.06 5.86
N LYS A 25 2.46 -10.20 5.28
CA LYS A 25 3.85 -10.63 5.21
C LYS A 25 4.57 -10.06 3.98
N PHE A 26 3.91 -9.17 3.23
CA PHE A 26 4.35 -8.63 1.94
C PHE A 26 4.43 -9.68 0.82
N ASN A 27 3.72 -10.80 0.94
CA ASN A 27 3.56 -11.75 -0.14
C ASN A 27 2.34 -11.34 -1.01
N MET A 28 2.61 -10.55 -2.05
CA MET A 28 1.59 -9.96 -2.92
C MET A 28 1.27 -10.84 -4.15
N ASN A 29 1.97 -11.97 -4.33
CA ASN A 29 1.83 -12.88 -5.48
C ASN A 29 0.78 -13.97 -5.27
N VAL A 30 0.01 -13.89 -4.20
CA VAL A 30 -1.06 -14.83 -3.91
C VAL A 30 -2.27 -14.62 -4.83
N PRO A 31 -3.09 -15.68 -5.05
CA PRO A 31 -4.35 -15.54 -5.77
C PRO A 31 -5.21 -14.43 -5.17
N LEU A 32 -5.71 -13.54 -6.02
CA LEU A 32 -6.53 -12.42 -5.60
C LEU A 32 -7.99 -12.87 -5.42
N PRO A 33 -8.58 -12.76 -4.22
CA PRO A 33 -10.01 -12.93 -4.07
C PRO A 33 -10.78 -11.83 -4.84
N PRO A 34 -12.08 -12.02 -5.13
CA PRO A 34 -12.86 -11.11 -5.97
C PRO A 34 -12.83 -9.63 -5.56
N LYS A 35 -12.62 -9.32 -4.26
CA LYS A 35 -12.56 -7.96 -3.71
C LYS A 35 -11.16 -7.50 -3.29
N ALA A 36 -10.11 -8.16 -3.77
CA ALA A 36 -8.73 -7.79 -3.43
C ALA A 36 -8.40 -6.36 -3.89
N ASP A 37 -8.81 -5.98 -5.09
CA ASP A 37 -8.52 -4.65 -5.62
C ASP A 37 -9.26 -3.55 -4.85
N GLU A 38 -10.53 -3.79 -4.48
CA GLU A 38 -11.30 -2.89 -3.59
C GLU A 38 -10.60 -2.68 -2.24
N PHE A 39 -10.00 -3.73 -1.69
CA PHE A 39 -9.21 -3.64 -0.46
C PHE A 39 -8.01 -2.71 -0.62
N PHE A 40 -7.20 -2.91 -1.66
CA PHE A 40 -6.02 -2.07 -1.87
C PHE A 40 -6.37 -0.63 -2.24
N ASP A 41 -7.45 -0.42 -3.01
CA ASP A 41 -7.99 0.90 -3.30
C ASP A 41 -8.40 1.61 -2.01
N CYS A 42 -9.19 0.93 -1.16
CA CYS A 42 -9.56 1.45 0.16
C CYS A 42 -8.31 1.86 0.95
N CYS A 43 -7.30 1.00 1.04
CA CYS A 43 -6.07 1.28 1.80
C CYS A 43 -5.36 2.54 1.30
N MET A 44 -5.16 2.66 -0.01
CA MET A 44 -4.44 3.79 -0.61
C MET A 44 -5.25 5.08 -0.55
N GLU A 45 -6.57 5.00 -0.68
CA GLU A 45 -7.49 6.15 -0.62
C GLU A 45 -7.69 6.68 0.79
N THR A 46 -7.86 5.80 1.77
CA THR A 46 -8.03 6.17 3.18
C THR A 46 -6.72 6.65 3.81
N SER A 47 -5.58 6.16 3.31
CA SER A 47 -4.27 6.73 3.65
C SER A 47 -3.99 8.06 2.95
N GLU A 48 -4.89 8.53 2.09
CA GLU A 48 -4.74 9.73 1.26
C GLU A 48 -3.50 9.68 0.35
N TRP A 49 -3.05 8.48 -0.04
CA TRP A 49 -1.96 8.29 -0.99
C TRP A 49 -2.46 8.20 -2.43
N MET A 50 -3.76 7.98 -2.62
CA MET A 50 -4.41 7.90 -3.94
C MET A 50 -5.77 8.60 -3.90
N SER A 51 -6.14 9.32 -4.96
CA SER A 51 -7.45 9.96 -5.07
C SER A 51 -8.57 8.95 -5.39
N ARG A 52 -9.76 9.11 -4.79
CA ARG A 52 -10.91 8.18 -4.95
C ARG A 52 -11.53 8.09 -6.35
N GLY A 53 -11.27 9.06 -7.22
CA GLY A 53 -11.82 9.08 -8.59
C GLY A 53 -10.79 8.72 -9.65
N SER A 54 -9.84 9.62 -9.88
CA SER A 54 -8.85 9.47 -10.97
C SER A 54 -7.78 8.42 -10.70
N LYS A 55 -7.79 7.81 -9.50
CA LYS A 55 -6.75 6.91 -8.98
C LYS A 55 -5.36 7.51 -9.13
N ALA A 56 -5.25 8.84 -9.09
CA ALA A 56 -3.97 9.53 -9.17
C ALA A 56 -3.23 9.39 -7.84
N LEU A 57 -1.91 9.16 -7.92
CA LEU A 57 -1.03 9.18 -6.76
C LEU A 57 -0.95 10.59 -6.18
N LEU A 58 -1.14 10.69 -4.87
CA LEU A 58 -1.01 11.92 -4.09
C LEU A 58 0.41 12.00 -3.51
N VAL A 59 1.36 12.41 -4.36
CA VAL A 59 2.81 12.38 -4.08
C VAL A 59 3.16 13.09 -2.77
N ASP A 60 2.62 14.29 -2.55
CA ASP A 60 2.98 15.10 -1.37
C ASP A 60 2.56 14.43 -0.06
N GLN A 61 1.40 13.78 -0.05
CA GLN A 61 0.89 13.10 1.13
C GLN A 61 1.67 11.82 1.41
N LEU A 62 1.98 11.02 0.38
CA LEU A 62 2.84 9.85 0.52
C LEU A 62 4.26 10.25 0.98
N PHE A 63 4.82 11.31 0.41
CA PHE A 63 6.13 11.84 0.81
C PHE A 63 6.14 12.28 2.27
N LYS A 64 5.10 12.99 2.72
CA LYS A 64 4.94 13.41 4.13
C LYS A 64 4.98 12.23 5.09
N ASP A 65 4.35 11.11 4.73
CA ASP A 65 4.40 9.89 5.54
C ASP A 65 5.76 9.19 5.46
N MET A 66 6.34 9.03 4.26
CA MET A 66 7.64 8.39 4.07
C MET A 66 8.81 9.19 4.70
N LYS A 67 8.66 10.51 4.88
CA LYS A 67 9.66 11.37 5.51
C LYS A 67 10.01 10.95 6.94
N LYS A 68 9.05 10.41 7.68
CA LYS A 68 9.29 9.86 9.04
C LYS A 68 10.15 8.60 9.04
N TYR A 69 10.42 8.02 7.87
CA TYR A 69 11.03 6.71 7.71
C TYR A 69 12.26 6.70 6.79
N GLY A 70 12.73 7.86 6.34
CA GLY A 70 14.01 8.03 5.65
C GLY A 70 13.99 8.83 4.35
N PHE A 71 12.81 9.16 3.79
CA PHE A 71 12.67 9.96 2.57
C PHE A 71 12.48 11.45 2.91
N ASN A 72 13.56 12.17 3.22
CA ASN A 72 13.48 13.50 3.83
C ASN A 72 14.00 14.65 2.96
N SER A 73 14.38 14.37 1.71
CA SER A 73 14.90 15.36 0.75
C SER A 73 13.94 15.66 -0.41
N VAL A 74 14.19 16.75 -1.14
CA VAL A 74 13.47 17.06 -2.39
C VAL A 74 13.72 15.98 -3.45
N ALA A 75 14.93 15.42 -3.51
CA ALA A 75 15.26 14.33 -4.42
C ALA A 75 14.40 13.08 -4.13
N ASP A 76 14.18 12.76 -2.86
CA ASP A 76 13.33 11.64 -2.44
C ASP A 76 11.87 11.81 -2.88
N ARG A 77 11.33 13.04 -2.79
CA ARG A 77 10.01 13.35 -3.34
C ARG A 77 9.97 13.11 -4.85
N GLY A 78 11.01 13.53 -5.57
CA GLY A 78 11.15 13.28 -7.00
C GLY A 78 11.17 11.78 -7.35
N ILE A 79 11.81 10.95 -6.54
CA ILE A 79 11.79 9.49 -6.70
C ILE A 79 10.37 8.93 -6.54
N ILE A 80 9.60 9.41 -5.56
CA ILE A 80 8.19 8.98 -5.37
C ILE A 80 7.36 9.32 -6.61
N GLU A 81 7.53 10.54 -7.13
CA GLU A 81 6.84 11.01 -8.33
C GLU A 81 7.21 10.18 -9.57
N GLU A 82 8.50 9.88 -9.76
CA GLU A 82 9.01 9.07 -10.85
C GLU A 82 8.44 7.65 -10.82
N VAL A 83 8.52 6.97 -9.67
CA VAL A 83 7.99 5.60 -9.51
C VAL A 83 6.48 5.57 -9.74
N GLY A 84 5.75 6.54 -9.18
CA GLY A 84 4.30 6.67 -9.39
C GLY A 84 3.91 6.90 -10.85
N SER A 85 4.64 7.78 -11.53
CA SER A 85 4.42 8.09 -12.96
C SER A 85 4.69 6.87 -13.85
N ASN A 86 5.81 6.18 -13.62
CA ASN A 86 6.16 4.98 -14.37
C ASN A 86 5.14 3.86 -14.15
N CYS A 87 4.73 3.63 -12.90
CA CYS A 87 3.69 2.66 -12.57
C CYS A 87 2.38 2.93 -13.33
N ARG A 88 1.96 4.20 -13.38
CA ARG A 88 0.75 4.62 -14.10
C ARG A 88 0.90 4.47 -15.62
N LYS A 89 2.08 4.76 -16.18
CA LYS A 89 2.36 4.56 -17.62
C LYS A 89 2.29 3.08 -18.00
N GLU A 90 2.83 2.20 -17.16
CA GLU A 90 2.83 0.75 -17.39
C GLU A 90 1.43 0.14 -17.30
N MET A 91 0.62 0.57 -16.32
CA MET A 91 -0.71 0.00 -16.08
C MET A 91 -1.84 0.70 -16.85
N GLY A 92 -1.64 1.95 -17.27
CA GLY A 92 -2.64 2.75 -17.97
C GLY A 92 -3.94 2.87 -17.18
N SER A 93 -5.08 2.58 -17.82
CA SER A 93 -6.41 2.61 -17.19
C SER A 93 -6.64 1.54 -16.14
N LYS A 94 -5.74 0.56 -16.00
CA LYS A 94 -5.85 -0.53 -15.01
C LYS A 94 -5.16 -0.21 -13.69
N ILE A 95 -4.56 0.98 -13.56
CA ILE A 95 -3.90 1.40 -12.32
C ILE A 95 -4.89 1.39 -11.15
N ASN A 96 -4.46 0.80 -10.04
CA ASN A 96 -5.23 0.73 -8.80
C ASN A 96 -4.27 0.78 -7.60
N GLY A 97 -4.81 0.72 -6.39
CA GLY A 97 -4.04 0.81 -5.17
C GLY A 97 -3.00 -0.32 -5.03
N ARG A 98 -3.34 -1.53 -5.50
CA ARG A 98 -2.41 -2.68 -5.51
C ARG A 98 -1.22 -2.40 -6.42
N GLY A 99 -1.49 -1.85 -7.61
CA GLY A 99 -0.47 -1.49 -8.58
C GLY A 99 0.57 -0.56 -7.99
N TYR A 100 0.15 0.54 -7.36
CA TYR A 100 1.08 1.45 -6.69
C TYR A 100 1.88 0.78 -5.58
N ILE A 101 1.24 0.01 -4.71
CA ILE A 101 1.93 -0.71 -3.62
C ILE A 101 3.02 -1.62 -4.19
N LEU A 102 2.71 -2.38 -5.25
CA LEU A 102 3.67 -3.25 -5.91
C LEU A 102 4.84 -2.46 -6.52
N CYS A 103 4.55 -1.37 -7.24
CA CYS A 103 5.59 -0.52 -7.83
C CYS A 103 6.55 0.02 -6.77
N PHE A 104 6.04 0.53 -5.64
CA PHE A 104 6.89 1.05 -4.56
C PHE A 104 7.66 -0.04 -3.80
N LEU A 105 7.09 -1.25 -3.67
CA LEU A 105 7.79 -2.39 -3.07
C LEU A 105 8.84 -3.00 -4.01
N ALA A 106 8.66 -2.90 -5.32
CA ALA A 106 9.58 -3.43 -6.33
C ALA A 106 10.73 -2.46 -6.67
N ASP A 107 10.51 -1.15 -6.62
CA ASP A 107 11.56 -0.16 -6.88
C ASP A 107 12.64 -0.19 -5.78
N ARG A 108 13.90 -0.34 -6.19
CA ARG A 108 15.05 -0.50 -5.28
C ARG A 108 15.30 0.73 -4.39
N ARG A 109 14.90 1.92 -4.84
CA ARG A 109 15.11 3.19 -4.14
C ARG A 109 14.03 3.39 -3.07
N THR A 110 12.77 3.03 -3.36
CA THR A 110 11.64 3.25 -2.44
C THR A 110 11.36 2.07 -1.51
N SER A 111 11.63 0.84 -1.93
CA SER A 111 11.15 -0.40 -1.27
C SER A 111 11.46 -0.47 0.23
N LYS A 112 12.71 -0.22 0.62
CA LYS A 112 13.13 -0.28 2.04
C LYS A 112 12.36 0.72 2.89
N CYS A 113 12.26 1.97 2.44
CA CYS A 113 11.58 3.04 3.17
C CYS A 113 10.06 2.79 3.21
N PHE A 114 9.47 2.46 2.06
CA PHE A 114 8.03 2.19 1.94
C PHE A 114 7.61 0.99 2.79
N LYS A 115 8.36 -0.11 2.74
CA LYS A 115 8.10 -1.29 3.59
C LYS A 115 8.23 -0.97 5.09
N ASN A 116 9.22 -0.17 5.48
CA ASN A 116 9.39 0.26 6.87
C ASN A 116 8.24 1.16 7.33
N MET A 117 7.79 2.10 6.47
CA MET A 117 6.62 2.93 6.71
C MET A 117 5.37 2.06 6.92
N LEU A 118 5.08 1.12 6.02
CA LEU A 118 3.95 0.21 6.15
C LEU A 118 4.02 -0.60 7.47
N LYS A 119 5.17 -1.15 7.83
CA LYS A 119 5.32 -1.88 9.10
C LYS A 119 5.02 -1.03 10.34
N LYS A 120 5.40 0.26 10.33
CA LYS A 120 5.28 1.16 11.48
C LYS A 120 3.94 1.89 11.54
N LYS A 121 3.53 2.54 10.44
CA LYS A 121 2.27 3.29 10.34
C LYS A 121 1.07 2.35 10.32
N GLU A 122 1.19 1.23 9.60
CA GLU A 122 0.13 0.23 9.40
C GLU A 122 0.38 -1.02 10.26
N GLY A 123 0.90 -0.80 11.48
CA GLY A 123 1.41 -1.86 12.35
C GLY A 123 0.36 -2.87 12.83
N GLU A 124 -0.89 -2.46 13.01
CA GLU A 124 -2.00 -3.40 13.31
C GLU A 124 -2.12 -4.47 12.24
N PHE A 125 -1.94 -4.08 10.98
CA PHE A 125 -1.93 -4.98 9.84
C PHE A 125 -0.57 -5.68 9.71
N PHE A 126 0.47 -4.97 9.26
CA PHE A 126 1.72 -5.60 8.82
C PHE A 126 2.58 -6.20 9.94
N THR A 127 2.38 -5.79 11.20
CA THR A 127 3.26 -6.19 12.32
C THR A 127 2.54 -7.07 13.33
N LYS A 128 1.35 -6.68 13.80
CA LYS A 128 0.59 -7.48 14.78
C LYS A 128 -0.10 -8.68 14.14
N GLN A 129 -0.53 -8.55 12.88
CA GLN A 129 -1.07 -9.66 12.06
C GLN A 129 -2.16 -10.46 12.78
N THR A 130 -3.08 -9.78 13.47
CA THR A 130 -4.08 -10.42 14.35
C THR A 130 -5.02 -11.37 13.61
N TYR A 131 -5.21 -11.18 12.30
CA TYR A 131 -5.99 -12.05 11.40
C TYR A 131 -5.24 -13.32 10.95
N CYS A 132 -3.91 -13.41 11.12
CA CYS A 132 -3.12 -14.58 10.76
C CYS A 132 -3.19 -15.72 11.78
N LYS A 133 -3.65 -15.44 13.01
CA LYS A 133 -3.75 -16.47 14.04
C LYS A 133 -5.02 -17.28 13.80
N SER A 134 -4.84 -18.54 13.43
CA SER A 134 -5.90 -19.54 13.42
C SER A 134 -6.52 -19.62 14.82
N GLY A 135 -7.84 -19.58 14.88
CA GLY A 135 -8.54 -20.35 15.90
C GLY A 135 -8.46 -21.82 15.52
#